data_AF-A0A7V5G5Z4-F1
#
_entry.id   AF-A0A7V5G5Z4-F1
#
_cell.length_a   1.000
_cell.length_b   1.000
_cell.length_c   1.000
_cell.angle_alpha   90.00
_cell.angle_beta   90.00
_cell.angle_gamma   90.00
#
_symmetry.space_group_name_H-M   'P 1'
#
loop_
_entity.id
_entity.type
_entity.pdbx_description
1 polymer ?
#
loop_
_entity_poly.entity_id
_entity_poly.type
_entity_poly.pdbx_seq_one_letter_code
_entity_poly.pdbx_strand_id
1 'polypeptide(L)' 'MSKKAVCIISGGMDSALSAKIAQQEGFDIIALHFNYGQITHIKELESFRKISDYLEV' A
#
# COMPACT_ATOMS: atom_id res chain seq x y z
N MET A 1 3.08 14.60 16.67
CA MET A 1 2.83 13.21 16.25
C MET A 1 2.04 13.26 14.95
N SER A 2 2.50 12.55 13.93
CA SER A 2 1.77 12.37 12.68
C SER A 2 0.57 11.45 12.93
N LYS A 3 -0.53 11.64 12.17
CA LYS A 3 -1.69 10.74 12.27
C LYS A 3 -1.37 9.46 11.49
N LYS A 4 -1.75 8.31 12.04
CA LYS A 4 -1.61 7.03 11.35
C LYS A 4 -2.71 6.86 10.30
N ALA A 5 -2.35 6.37 9.12
CA ALA A 5 -3.30 6.01 8.06
C ALA A 5 -3.06 4.55 7.64
N VAL A 6 -4.11 3.72 7.70
CA VAL A 6 -4.05 2.35 7.17
C VAL A 6 -4.39 2.41 5.68
N CYS A 7 -3.42 2.13 4.84
CA CYS A 7 -3.58 2.13 3.39
C CYS A 7 -3.69 0.69 2.89
N ILE A 8 -4.88 0.36 2.36
CA ILE A 8 -5.11 -0.93 1.71
C ILE A 8 -4.52 -0.86 0.30
N ILE A 9 -3.42 -1.56 0.06
CA ILE A 9 -2.68 -1.54 -1.20
C ILE A 9 -2.93 -2.88 -1.91
N SER A 10 -3.68 -2.85 -3.00
CA SER A 10 -4.02 -4.06 -3.78
C SER A 10 -2.90 -4.50 -4.72
N GLY A 11 -1.86 -3.68 -4.90
CA GLY A 11 -0.85 -3.85 -5.95
C GLY A 11 -1.21 -3.14 -7.26
N GLY A 12 -2.38 -2.50 -7.33
CA GLY A 12 -2.81 -1.64 -8.44
C GLY A 12 -2.45 -0.17 -8.26
N MET A 13 -2.47 0.58 -9.37
CA MET A 13 -2.08 1.99 -9.44
C MET A 13 -2.85 2.90 -8.49
N ASP A 14 -4.19 2.77 -8.44
CA ASP A 14 -5.03 3.66 -7.64
C ASP A 14 -4.68 3.59 -6.16
N SER A 15 -4.54 2.37 -5.64
CA SER A 15 -4.17 2.15 -4.24
C SER A 15 -2.77 2.64 -3.89
N ALA A 16 -1.82 2.53 -4.84
CA ALA A 16 -0.46 3.05 -4.68
C ALA A 16 -0.44 4.58 -4.66
N LEU A 17 -1.20 5.21 -5.56
CA LEU A 17 -1.32 6.67 -5.63
C LEU A 17 -1.97 7.22 -4.36
N SER A 18 -3.06 6.61 -3.88
CA SER A 18 -3.71 7.01 -2.63
C SER A 18 -2.76 6.91 -1.43
N ALA A 19 -1.96 5.84 -1.33
CA ALA A 19 -0.96 5.71 -0.27
C ALA A 19 0.13 6.78 -0.37
N LYS A 20 0.57 7.13 -1.58
CA LYS A 20 1.56 8.20 -1.78
C LYS A 20 1.01 9.59 -1.43
N ILE A 21 -0.25 9.88 -1.78
CA ILE A 21 -0.92 11.12 -1.39
C ILE A 21 -0.98 11.23 0.14
N ALA A 22 -1.41 10.17 0.83
CA ALA A 22 -1.43 10.16 2.29
C ALA A 22 -0.04 10.37 2.90
N GLN A 23 1.01 9.76 2.31
CA GLN A 23 2.39 10.01 2.76
C GLN A 23 2.79 11.49 2.58
N GLN A 24 2.45 12.09 1.43
CA GLN A 24 2.73 13.51 1.14
C GLN A 24 1.96 14.46 2.03
N GLU A 25 0.76 14.08 2.48
CA GLU A 25 -0.03 14.82 3.46
C GLU A 25 0.51 14.69 4.91
N GLY A 26 1.57 13.89 5.11
CA GLY A 26 2.27 13.79 6.39
C GLY A 26 1.70 12.74 7.34
N PHE A 27 1.01 11.72 6.83
CA PHE A 27 0.55 10.57 7.62
C PHE A 27 1.63 9.50 7.78
N ASP A 28 1.63 8.83 8.93
CA ASP A 28 2.41 7.61 9.18
C ASP A 28 1.65 6.44 8.56
N ILE A 29 2.16 5.95 7.44
CA ILE A 29 1.48 4.92 6.65
C ILE A 29 1.64 3.55 7.30
N ILE A 30 0.54 2.81 7.37
CA ILE A 30 0.49 1.38 7.67
C ILE A 30 -0.01 0.68 6.41
N ALA A 31 0.89 0.01 5.69
CA ALA A 31 0.55 -0.72 4.48
C ALA A 31 -0.14 -2.05 4.81
N LEU A 32 -1.28 -2.32 4.18
CA LEU A 32 -2.05 -3.56 4.35
C LEU A 32 -2.43 -4.15 2.99
N HIS A 33 -2.24 -5.47 2.85
CA HIS A 33 -2.61 -6.23 1.67
C HIS A 33 -3.46 -7.45 2.05
N PHE A 34 -4.46 -7.79 1.24
CA PHE A 34 -5.32 -8.94 1.47
C PHE A 34 -5.12 -10.01 0.41
N ASN A 35 -4.81 -11.22 0.88
CA ASN A 35 -4.87 -12.44 0.08
C ASN A 35 -6.13 -13.21 0.47
N TYR A 36 -7.10 -13.29 -0.43
CA TYR A 36 -8.37 -13.98 -0.24
C TYR A 36 -8.59 -15.10 -1.28
N GLY A 37 -7.50 -15.57 -1.90
CA GLY A 37 -7.52 -16.67 -2.87
C GLY A 37 -7.75 -16.25 -4.32
N GLN A 38 -7.64 -14.96 -4.63
CA GLN A 38 -7.72 -14.45 -5.99
C GLN A 38 -6.59 -15.01 -6.87
N ILE A 39 -6.85 -15.25 -8.17
CA ILE A 39 -5.89 -15.86 -9.10
C ILE A 39 -4.59 -15.03 -9.20
N THR A 40 -4.71 -13.71 -9.07
CA THR A 40 -3.62 -12.73 -9.22
C THR A 40 -2.80 -12.49 -7.95
N HIS A 41 -3.11 -13.17 -6.82
CA HIS A 41 -2.56 -12.85 -5.50
C HIS A 41 -1.02 -12.81 -5.46
N ILE A 42 -0.33 -13.68 -6.21
CA ILE A 42 1.14 -13.69 -6.26
C ILE A 42 1.66 -12.37 -6.84
N LYS A 43 1.14 -11.96 -8.00
CA LYS A 43 1.56 -10.72 -8.68
C LYS A 43 1.15 -9.48 -7.88
N GLU A 44 -0.02 -9.51 -7.27
CA GLU A 44 -0.51 -8.44 -6.40
C GLU A 44 0.37 -8.27 -5.15
N LEU A 45 0.77 -9.38 -4.52
CA LEU A 45 1.69 -9.39 -3.37
C LEU A 45 3.09 -8.89 -3.74
N GLU A 46 3.60 -9.26 -4.91
CA GLU A 46 4.87 -8.73 -5.43
C GLU A 46 4.81 -7.22 -5.65
N SER A 47 3.75 -6.73 -6.29
CA SER A 47 3.52 -5.30 -6.48
C SER A 47 3.37 -4.57 -5.13
N PHE A 48 2.61 -5.14 -4.20
CA PHE A 48 2.45 -4.62 -2.85
C PHE A 48 3.80 -4.40 -2.17
N ARG A 49 4.69 -5.41 -2.17
CA ARG A 49 6.03 -5.30 -1.58
C ARG A 49 6.84 -4.17 -2.23
N LYS A 50 6.85 -4.08 -3.56
CA LYS A 50 7.56 -3.00 -4.27
C LYS A 50 7.03 -1.61 -3.91
N ILE A 51 5.71 -1.48 -3.74
CA ILE A 51 5.09 -0.20 -3.35
C ILE A 51 5.44 0.13 -1.90
N SER A 52 5.34 -0.83 -0.98
CA SER A 52 5.75 -0.69 0.42
C SER A 52 7.21 -0.28 0.55
N ASP A 53 8.12 -0.95 -0.17
CA ASP A 53 9.55 -0.63 -0.20
C ASP A 53 9.78 0.80 -0.71
N TYR A 54 9.09 1.22 -1.78
CA TYR A 54 9.18 2.58 -2.32
C TYR A 54 8.64 3.65 -1.35
N LEU A 55 7.62 3.31 -0.57
CA LEU A 55 7.05 4.17 0.45
C LEU A 55 7.80 4.10 1.78
N GLU A 56 8.82 3.25 1.90
CA GLU A 56 9.61 3.03 3.12
C GLU A 56 8.73 2.59 4.33
N VAL A 57 7.74 1.73 4.10
CA VAL A 57 6.77 1.23 5.11
C VAL A 57 6.61 -0.29 5.14
#